data_AF-A0A966MYH4-F1
#
_entry.id   AF-A0A966MYH4-F1
#
_cell.length_a   1.000
_cell.length_b   1.000
_cell.length_c   1.000
_cell.angle_alpha   90.00
_cell.angle_beta   90.00
_cell.angle_gamma   90.00
#
_symmetry.space_group_name_H-M   'P 1'
#
loop_
_entity.id
_entity.type
_entity.pdbx_description
1 polymer ?
#
loop_
_entity_poly.entity_id
_entity_poly.type
_entity_poly.pdbx_seq_one_letter_code
_entity_poly.pdbx_strand_id
1 'polypeptide(L)'
;MPSARFPGGRVVAGGFLILTTSAGFGFYGLAVYLNALSRERGWEVSSLSLATTVYFLVAGLAGLYVARLIARHDIRRVILAGGVMGGASLALLGRVSEPWHLFVVY
;
A
#
# COMPACT_ATOMS: atom_id res chain seq x y z
N MET A 1 -40.50 -14.90 -1.43
CA MET A 1 -39.49 -14.02 -2.05
C MET A 1 -38.18 -14.80 -2.10
N PRO A 2 -37.57 -15.06 -3.28
CA PRO A 2 -36.31 -15.78 -3.34
C PRO A 2 -35.23 -14.95 -2.62
N SER A 3 -34.58 -15.54 -1.63
CA SER A 3 -33.44 -14.94 -0.95
C SER A 3 -32.31 -14.75 -1.96
N ALA A 4 -32.04 -13.50 -2.34
CA ALA A 4 -30.83 -13.16 -3.07
C ALA A 4 -29.65 -13.60 -2.20
N ARG A 5 -29.03 -14.75 -2.51
CA ARG A 5 -27.91 -15.27 -1.73
C ARG A 5 -26.81 -14.23 -1.77
N PHE A 6 -26.56 -13.59 -0.63
CA PHE A 6 -25.43 -12.70 -0.47
C PHE A 6 -24.17 -13.48 -0.85
N PRO A 7 -23.33 -13.00 -1.79
CA PRO A 7 -22.16 -13.76 -2.26
C PRO A 7 -21.01 -13.70 -1.25
N GLY A 8 -21.28 -14.05 0.02
CA GLY A 8 -20.39 -13.88 1.16
C GLY A 8 -19.02 -14.53 0.96
N GLY A 9 -18.97 -15.74 0.39
CA GLY A 9 -17.70 -16.42 0.10
C GLY A 9 -16.78 -15.64 -0.85
N ARG A 10 -17.35 -14.97 -1.86
CA ARG A 10 -16.56 -14.14 -2.80
C ARG A 10 -16.03 -12.87 -2.13
N VAL A 11 -16.81 -12.28 -1.22
CA VAL A 11 -16.40 -11.10 -0.47
C VAL A 11 -15.28 -11.45 0.51
N VAL A 12 -15.39 -12.58 1.22
CA VAL A 12 -14.35 -13.07 2.13
C VAL A 12 -13.05 -13.37 1.37
N ALA A 13 -13.14 -14.09 0.25
CA ALA A 13 -11.97 -14.37 -0.59
C ALA A 13 -11.31 -13.08 -1.11
N GLY A 14 -12.11 -12.11 -1.56
CA GLY A 14 -11.61 -10.79 -1.99
C GLY A 14 -10.93 -10.02 -0.85
N GLY A 15 -11.56 -9.97 0.33
CA GLY A 15 -10.99 -9.32 1.51
C GLY A 15 -9.71 -10.00 1.97
N PHE A 16 -9.66 -11.33 1.96
CA PHE A 16 -8.44 -12.10 2.26
C PHE A 16 -7.30 -11.74 1.31
N LEU A 17 -7.54 -11.77 -0.01
CA LEU A 17 -6.52 -11.41 -1.00
C LEU A 17 -6.03 -9.98 -0.82
N ILE A 18 -6.95 -9.02 -0.64
CA ILE A 18 -6.58 -7.62 -0.41
C ILE A 18 -5.73 -7.48 0.85
N LEU A 19 -6.12 -8.14 1.94
CA LEU A 19 -5.40 -8.08 3.21
C LEU A 19 -4.02 -8.74 3.10
N THR A 20 -3.92 -9.92 2.50
CA THR A 20 -2.65 -10.62 2.27
C THR A 20 -1.71 -9.78 1.41
N THR A 21 -2.18 -9.23 0.29
CA THR A 21 -1.35 -8.39 -0.59
C THR A 21 -0.95 -7.09 0.11
N SER A 22 -1.87 -6.41 0.79
CA SER A 22 -1.58 -5.13 1.46
C SER A 22 -0.63 -5.31 2.63
N ALA A 23 -0.83 -6.34 3.46
CA ALA A 23 0.06 -6.64 4.58
C ALA A 23 1.43 -7.10 4.07
N GLY A 24 1.45 -8.02 3.11
CA GLY A 24 2.68 -8.59 2.55
C GLY A 24 3.56 -7.54 1.88
N PHE A 25 3.03 -6.83 0.89
CA PHE A 25 3.82 -5.88 0.09
C PHE A 25 3.89 -4.48 0.72
N GLY A 26 2.80 -4.00 1.31
CA GLY A 26 2.70 -2.61 1.80
C GLY A 26 3.22 -2.40 3.23
N PHE A 27 3.21 -3.43 4.09
CA PHE A 27 3.63 -3.31 5.49
C PHE A 27 4.91 -4.07 5.78
N TYR A 28 4.97 -5.36 5.47
CA TYR A 28 6.16 -6.18 5.73
C TYR A 28 7.23 -6.02 4.64
N GLY A 29 6.82 -5.90 3.38
CA GLY A 29 7.71 -5.67 2.24
C GLY A 29 8.54 -4.40 2.39
N LEU A 30 7.97 -3.36 3.00
CA LEU A 30 8.63 -2.09 3.32
C LEU A 30 9.99 -2.27 3.99
N ALA A 31 10.03 -2.98 5.11
CA ALA A 31 11.27 -3.19 5.84
C ALA A 31 12.30 -3.97 5.01
N VAL A 32 11.82 -4.92 4.19
CA VAL A 32 12.67 -5.74 3.31
C VAL A 32 13.28 -4.89 2.19
N TYR A 33 12.47 -4.07 1.51
CA TYR A 33 12.94 -3.22 0.41
C TYR A 33 13.93 -2.17 0.90
N LEU A 34 13.64 -1.52 2.03
CA LEU A 34 14.54 -0.55 2.64
C LEU A 34 15.85 -1.20 3.08
N ASN A 35 15.81 -2.41 3.64
CA ASN A 35 17.02 -3.15 4.02
C ASN A 35 17.86 -3.53 2.79
N ALA A 36 17.21 -4.00 1.72
CA ALA A 36 17.87 -4.31 0.46
C ALA A 36 18.54 -3.07 -0.15
N LEU A 37 17.84 -1.93 -0.22
CA LEU A 37 18.38 -0.67 -0.71
C LEU A 37 19.53 -0.16 0.16
N SER A 38 19.43 -0.28 1.49
CA SER A 38 20.53 0.07 2.40
C SER A 38 21.80 -0.74 2.10
N ARG A 39 21.64 -2.05 1.84
CA ARG A 39 22.76 -2.96 1.55
C ARG A 39 23.35 -2.75 0.16
N GLU A 40 22.52 -2.59 -0.87
CA GLU A 40 22.98 -2.47 -2.26
C GLU A 40 23.52 -1.07 -2.59
N ARG A 41 22.95 -0.02 -1.99
CA ARG A 41 23.30 1.38 -2.29
C ARG A 41 24.12 2.05 -1.19
N GLY A 42 24.30 1.40 -0.03
CA GLY A 42 25.03 1.96 1.11
C GLY A 42 24.31 3.14 1.80
N TRP A 43 22.99 3.25 1.65
CA TRP A 43 22.22 4.38 2.18
C TRP A 43 22.10 4.34 3.69
N GLU A 44 22.19 5.52 4.31
CA GLU A 44 22.15 5.70 5.76
C GLU A 44 20.80 5.26 6.36
N VAL A 45 20.87 4.55 7.48
CA VAL A 45 19.68 4.05 8.21
C VAL A 45 18.79 5.20 8.70
N SER A 46 19.37 6.37 8.98
CA SER A 46 18.65 7.58 9.38
C SER A 46 17.60 8.00 8.33
N SER A 47 17.98 7.99 7.04
CA SER A 47 17.14 8.41 5.92
C SER A 47 16.01 7.42 5.66
N LEU A 48 16.29 6.12 5.83
CA LEU A 48 15.30 5.05 5.69
C LEU A 48 14.24 5.11 6.80
N SER A 49 14.66 5.44 8.03
CA SER A 49 13.75 5.66 9.16
C SER A 49 12.85 6.88 8.94
N LEU A 50 13.42 7.97 8.41
CA LEU A 50 12.68 9.19 8.09
C LEU A 50 11.64 8.94 6.99
N ALA A 51 12.02 8.23 5.92
CA ALA A 51 11.09 7.81 4.86
C ALA A 51 9.93 6.95 5.40
N THR A 52 10.23 5.98 6.27
CA THR A 52 9.22 5.13 6.92
C THR A 52 8.26 5.94 7.80
N THR A 53 8.77 6.94 8.50
CA THR A 53 7.96 7.83 9.35
C THR A 53 7.00 8.65 8.52
N VAL A 54 7.49 9.24 7.41
CA VAL A 54 6.67 10.00 6.47
C VAL A 54 5.59 9.09 5.86
N TYR A 55 5.95 7.87 5.46
CA TYR A 55 4.98 6.90 4.94
C TYR A 55 3.83 6.65 5.93
N PHE A 56 4.12 6.38 7.20
CA PHE A 56 3.07 6.16 8.19
C PHE A 56 2.21 7.40 8.45
N LEU A 57 2.82 8.59 8.44
CA LEU A 57 2.10 9.85 8.59
C LEU A 57 1.12 10.07 7.42
N VAL A 58 1.60 9.91 6.19
CA VAL A 58 0.80 10.05 4.97
C VAL A 58 -0.27 8.97 4.90
N ALA A 59 0.05 7.72 5.21
CA ALA A 59 -0.90 6.62 5.25
C ALA A 59 -2.03 6.87 6.27
N GLY A 60 -1.72 7.43 7.44
CA GLY A 60 -2.71 7.80 8.44
C GLY A 60 -3.67 8.90 7.94
N LEU A 61 -3.13 9.97 7.36
CA LEU A 61 -3.92 11.07 6.79
C LEU A 61 -4.74 10.62 5.58
N ALA A 62 -4.14 9.83 4.69
CA ALA A 62 -4.81 9.25 3.54
C ALA A 62 -5.92 8.29 3.97
N GLY A 63 -5.72 7.52 5.05
CA GLY A 63 -6.73 6.63 5.63
C GLY A 63 -8.02 7.36 6.01
N LEU A 64 -7.92 8.55 6.61
CA LEU A 64 -9.08 9.41 6.90
C LEU A 64 -9.83 9.83 5.63
N TYR A 65 -9.09 10.16 4.58
CA TYR A 65 -9.68 10.55 3.29
C TYR A 65 -10.34 9.35 2.59
N VAL A 66 -9.66 8.19 2.57
CA VAL A 66 -10.17 6.93 2.00
C VAL A 66 -11.43 6.48 2.74
N ALA A 67 -11.49 6.59 4.07
CA ALA A 67 -12.69 6.27 4.85
C ALA A 67 -13.89 7.12 4.41
N ARG A 68 -13.70 8.43 4.19
CA ARG A 68 -14.73 9.31 3.63
C ARG A 68 -15.10 8.94 2.20
N LEU A 69 -14.13 8.51 1.40
CA LEU A 69 -14.34 8.10 0.01
C LEU A 69 -15.20 6.84 -0.07
N ILE A 70 -14.90 5.82 0.75
CA ILE A 70 -15.66 4.57 0.86
C ILE A 70 -17.10 4.85 1.34
N ALA A 71 -17.29 5.82 2.23
CA ALA A 71 -18.63 6.19 2.70
C ALA A 71 -19.48 6.89 1.62
N ARG A 72 -18.85 7.52 0.62
CA ARG A 72 -19.53 8.31 -0.43
C ARG A 72 -19.59 7.63 -1.80
N HIS A 73 -18.72 6.66 -2.07
CA HIS A 73 -18.57 5.99 -3.35
C HIS A 73 -18.58 4.47 -3.20
N ASP A 74 -18.85 3.78 -4.31
CA ASP A 74 -18.71 2.32 -4.38
C ASP A 74 -17.31 1.87 -3.96
N ILE A 75 -17.25 1.09 -2.88
CA ILE A 75 -16.01 0.53 -2.29
C ILE A 75 -15.13 -0.19 -3.32
N ARG A 76 -15.74 -0.82 -4.33
CA ARG A 76 -15.03 -1.55 -5.39
C ARG A 76 -14.11 -0.66 -6.20
N ARG A 77 -14.54 0.58 -6.49
CA ARG A 77 -13.74 1.56 -7.24
C ARG A 77 -12.56 2.06 -6.41
N VAL A 78 -12.78 2.25 -5.11
CA VAL A 78 -11.74 2.68 -4.17
C VAL A 78 -10.66 1.59 -4.04
N ILE A 79 -11.07 0.32 -3.93
CA ILE A 79 -10.15 -0.83 -3.87
C ILE A 79 -9.35 -0.95 -5.19
N LEU A 80 -10.00 -0.84 -6.35
CA LEU A 80 -9.31 -0.88 -7.65
C LEU A 80 -8.29 0.25 -7.81
N ALA A 81 -8.68 1.48 -7.48
CA ALA A 81 -7.79 2.63 -7.55
C ALA A 81 -6.58 2.46 -6.61
N GLY A 82 -6.81 2.04 -5.37
CA GLY A 82 -5.73 1.77 -4.40
C GLY A 82 -4.81 0.63 -4.85
N GLY A 83 -5.35 -0.45 -5.41
CA GLY A 83 -4.58 -1.57 -5.92
C GLY A 83 -3.70 -1.21 -7.12
N VAL A 84 -4.24 -0.45 -8.09
CA VAL A 84 -3.47 0.04 -9.24
C VAL A 84 -2.38 1.00 -8.79
N MET A 85 -2.69 1.91 -7.87
CA MET A 85 -1.73 2.86 -7.32
C MET A 85 -0.60 2.16 -6.57
N GLY A 86 -0.91 1.22 -5.67
CA GLY A 86 0.09 0.43 -4.95
C GLY A 86 0.95 -0.44 -5.87
N GLY A 87 0.34 -1.05 -6.89
CA GLY A 87 1.07 -1.80 -7.92
C GLY A 87 2.03 -0.93 -8.73
N ALA A 88 1.61 0.28 -9.09
CA ALA A 88 2.46 1.26 -9.78
C ALA A 88 3.62 1.73 -8.88
N SER A 89 3.38 2.01 -7.60
CA SER A 89 4.43 2.35 -6.63
C SER A 89 5.47 1.23 -6.51
N LEU A 90 5.05 -0.03 -6.35
CA LEU A 90 5.96 -1.18 -6.29
C LEU A 90 6.79 -1.33 -7.57
N ALA A 91 6.18 -1.15 -8.75
CA ALA A 91 6.90 -1.20 -10.02
C ALA A 91 7.93 -0.07 -10.18
N LEU A 92 7.61 1.12 -9.68
CA LEU A 92 8.52 2.27 -9.67
C LEU A 92 9.65 2.11 -8.65
N LEU A 93 9.43 1.37 -7.56
CA LEU A 93 10.43 1.12 -6.52
C LEU A 93 11.69 0.46 -7.10
N GLY A 94 11.53 -0.44 -8.08
CA GLY A 94 12.65 -1.07 -8.80
C GLY A 94 13.44 -0.11 -9.71
N ARG A 95 12.94 1.11 -9.97
CA ARG A 95 13.62 2.15 -10.75
C ARG A 95 14.20 3.27 -9.90
N VAL A 96 14.11 3.15 -8.58
CA VAL A 96 14.65 4.14 -7.65
C VAL A 96 16.18 4.12 -7.72
N SER A 97 16.74 5.24 -8.18
CA SER A 97 18.19 5.42 -8.36
C SER A 97 18.81 6.34 -7.31
N GLU A 98 18.00 7.10 -6.58
CA GLU A 98 18.44 8.18 -5.69
C GLU A 98 17.55 8.23 -4.44
N PRO A 99 18.08 8.60 -3.25
CA PRO A 99 17.35 8.46 -1.99
C PRO A 99 16.04 9.26 -1.92
N TRP A 100 15.97 10.40 -2.60
CA TRP A 100 14.77 11.24 -2.58
C TRP A 100 13.58 10.61 -3.33
N HIS A 101 13.83 9.73 -4.30
CA HIS A 101 12.77 9.01 -4.99
C HIS A 101 12.00 8.07 -4.05
N LEU A 102 12.62 7.62 -2.96
CA LEU A 102 11.89 6.89 -1.92
C LEU A 102 10.76 7.76 -1.38
N PHE A 103 10.98 9.02 -1.02
CA PHE A 103 9.92 9.89 -0.50
C PHE A 103 8.77 10.17 -1.48
N VAL A 104 8.96 9.91 -2.78
CA VAL A 104 7.93 10.13 -3.82
C VAL A 104 7.18 8.84 -4.13
N VAL A 105 7.88 7.69 -4.11
CA VAL A 105 7.30 6.39 -4.46
C VAL A 105 6.66 5.71 -3.25
N TYR A 106 7.16 6.01 -2.05
CA TYR A 106 6.70 5.52 -0.76
C TYR A 106 5.59 6.41 -0.18
#